data_AF-A0A1S1Y733-F1
#
_entry.id   AF-A0A1S1Y733-F1
#
_cell.length_a   1.000
_cell.length_b   1.000
_cell.length_c   1.000
_cell.angle_alpha   90.00
_cell.angle_beta   90.00
_cell.angle_gamma   90.00
#
_symmetry.space_group_name_H-M   'P 1'
#
loop_
_entity.id
_entity.type
_entity.pdbx_description
1 polymer ?
#
loop_
_entity_poly.entity_id
_entity_poly.type
_entity_poly.pdbx_seq_one_letter_code
_entity_poly.pdbx_strand_id
1 'polypeptide(L)'
;MRTPSQFIDALKEKTGSDYKSAKALKITTAAISQIRSRELMSDETAIKIADYLGIDRAELLIAAAMARSEGETREAWTAAARRMGIAASVLLSAKILTPSISGAIVCILC
;
A
#
# COMPACT_ATOMS: atom_id res chain seq x y z
N MET A 1 5.34 3.59 -9.37
CA MET A 1 4.52 2.63 -8.59
C MET A 1 5.40 2.04 -7.52
N ARG A 2 4.87 1.78 -6.32
CA ARG A 2 5.64 1.22 -5.22
C ARG A 2 6.07 -0.22 -5.52
N THR A 3 7.25 -0.63 -5.08
CA THR A 3 7.74 -2.00 -5.21
C THR A 3 7.26 -2.88 -4.05
N PRO A 4 7.29 -4.21 -4.18
CA PRO A 4 7.05 -5.12 -3.07
C PRO A 4 7.82 -4.79 -1.79
N SER A 5 9.12 -4.50 -1.85
CA SER A 5 9.89 -4.10 -0.66
C SER A 5 9.38 -2.81 -0.03
N GLN A 6 8.98 -1.82 -0.82
CA GLN A 6 8.43 -0.56 -0.30
C GLN A 6 7.09 -0.75 0.42
N PHE A 7 6.32 -1.78 0.08
CA PHE A 7 5.13 -2.16 0.86
C PHE A 7 5.50 -2.86 2.17
N ILE A 8 6.55 -3.69 2.17
CA ILE A 8 7.10 -4.26 3.40
C ILE A 8 7.67 -3.17 4.32
N ASP A 9 8.28 -2.12 3.78
CA ASP A 9 8.77 -0.99 4.58
C ASP A 9 7.64 -0.21 5.23
N ALA A 10 6.55 0.09 4.51
CA ALA A 10 5.37 0.70 5.12
C ALA A 10 4.71 -0.18 6.19
N LEU A 11 4.75 -1.50 6.02
CA LEU A 11 4.33 -2.42 7.08
C LEU A 11 5.24 -2.31 8.30
N LYS A 12 6.55 -2.31 8.09
CA LYS A 12 7.55 -2.18 9.16
C LYS A 12 7.40 -0.85 9.89
N GLU A 13 7.08 0.23 9.21
CA GLU A 13 6.77 1.53 9.83
C GLU A 13 5.54 1.43 10.74
N LYS A 14 4.50 0.69 10.34
CA LYS A 14 3.26 0.52 11.11
C LYS A 14 3.38 -0.48 12.27
N THR A 15 4.16 -1.56 12.09
CA THR A 15 4.29 -2.65 13.07
C THR A 15 5.54 -2.54 13.97
N GLY A 16 6.55 -1.80 13.52
CA GLY A 16 7.83 -1.58 14.18
C GLY A 16 8.95 -2.57 13.81
N SER A 17 8.66 -3.75 13.26
CA SER A 17 9.70 -4.69 12.81
C SER A 17 9.18 -5.72 11.80
N ASP A 18 10.08 -6.29 10.98
CA ASP A 18 9.71 -7.33 10.02
C ASP A 18 9.12 -8.57 10.71
N TYR A 19 9.61 -8.93 11.89
CA TYR A 19 9.02 -10.02 12.69
C TYR A 19 7.57 -9.72 13.08
N LYS A 20 7.29 -8.50 13.54
CA LYS A 20 5.93 -8.07 13.90
C LYS A 20 5.03 -8.00 12.67
N SER A 21 5.55 -7.56 11.52
CA SER A 21 4.84 -7.61 10.22
C SER A 21 4.47 -9.04 9.83
N ALA A 22 5.41 -9.98 9.91
CA ALA A 22 5.15 -11.39 9.58
C ALA A 22 4.04 -11.98 10.48
N LYS A 23 4.11 -11.71 11.79
CA LYS A 23 3.10 -12.14 12.75
C LYS A 23 1.73 -11.52 12.47
N ALA A 24 1.68 -10.22 12.15
CA ALA A 24 0.44 -9.51 11.84
C ALA A 24 -0.26 -10.08 10.60
N LEU A 25 0.51 -10.44 9.57
CA LEU A 25 0.00 -11.00 8.31
C LEU A 25 -0.21 -12.52 8.35
N LYS A 26 0.17 -13.17 9.46
CA LYS A 26 0.17 -14.64 9.60
C LYS A 26 0.96 -15.32 8.48
N ILE A 27 2.16 -14.82 8.21
CA ILE A 27 3.13 -15.42 7.28
C ILE A 27 4.46 -15.66 8.01
N THR A 28 5.37 -16.41 7.38
CA THR A 28 6.69 -16.65 7.96
C THR A 28 7.60 -15.43 7.79
N THR A 29 8.56 -15.24 8.69
CA THR A 29 9.61 -14.23 8.53
C THR A 29 10.48 -14.48 7.29
N ALA A 30 10.67 -15.75 6.94
CA ALA A 30 11.32 -16.15 5.70
C ALA A 30 10.57 -15.63 4.46
N ALA A 31 9.24 -15.63 4.46
CA ALA A 31 8.45 -15.05 3.36
C ALA A 31 8.73 -13.55 3.21
N ILE A 32 8.78 -12.79 4.31
CA ILE A 32 9.16 -11.37 4.26
C ILE A 32 10.58 -11.19 3.70
N SER A 33 11.54 -12.00 4.16
CA SER A 33 12.91 -11.94 3.65
C SER A 33 13.00 -12.26 2.15
N GLN A 34 12.22 -13.24 1.66
CA GLN A 34 12.16 -13.56 0.22
C GLN A 34 11.55 -12.44 -0.61
N ILE A 35 10.50 -11.78 -0.10
CA ILE A 35 9.90 -10.62 -0.78
C ILE A 35 10.95 -9.51 -0.91
N ARG A 36 11.69 -9.22 0.16
CA ARG A 36 12.75 -8.20 0.15
C ARG A 36 13.90 -8.51 -0.80
N SER A 37 14.29 -9.78 -0.91
CA SER A 37 15.44 -10.16 -1.74
C SER A 37 15.09 -10.33 -3.21
N ARG A 38 13.87 -10.78 -3.51
CA ARG A 38 13.45 -11.10 -4.89
C ARG A 38 12.56 -10.04 -5.53
N GLU A 39 12.02 -9.10 -4.74
CA GLU A 39 10.96 -8.19 -5.17
C GLU A 39 9.74 -8.94 -5.73
N LEU A 40 9.42 -10.11 -5.18
CA LEU A 40 8.30 -10.94 -5.60
C LEU A 40 7.44 -11.31 -4.39
N MET A 41 6.11 -11.23 -4.54
CA MET A 41 5.16 -11.68 -3.52
C MET A 41 3.98 -12.42 -4.17
N SER A 42 3.29 -13.26 -3.38
CA SER A 42 2.06 -13.91 -3.82
C SER A 42 0.87 -12.95 -3.76
N ASP A 43 -0.17 -13.22 -4.54
CA ASP A 43 -1.38 -12.40 -4.60
C ASP A 43 -2.15 -12.43 -3.25
N GLU A 44 -2.13 -13.55 -2.52
CA GLU A 44 -2.71 -13.65 -1.17
C GLU A 44 -1.95 -12.79 -0.16
N THR A 45 -0.62 -12.77 -0.27
CA THR A 45 0.20 -11.90 0.57
C THR A 45 -0.10 -10.45 0.24
N ALA A 46 -0.19 -10.11 -1.04
CA ALA A 46 -0.54 -8.77 -1.49
C ALA A 46 -1.86 -8.27 -0.87
N ILE A 47 -2.93 -9.08 -0.94
CA ILE A 47 -4.24 -8.74 -0.37
C ILE A 47 -4.13 -8.50 1.15
N LYS A 48 -3.45 -9.37 1.88
CA LYS A 48 -3.25 -9.21 3.33
C LYS A 48 -2.52 -7.91 3.67
N ILE A 49 -1.50 -7.56 2.89
CA ILE A 49 -0.74 -6.32 3.08
C ILE A 49 -1.62 -5.11 2.82
N ALA A 50 -2.36 -5.11 1.71
CA ALA A 50 -3.27 -4.02 1.35
C ALA A 50 -4.33 -3.79 2.43
N ASP A 51 -4.98 -4.85 2.88
CA ASP A 51 -5.98 -4.82 3.96
C ASP A 51 -5.38 -4.28 5.27
N TYR A 52 -4.16 -4.71 5.62
CA TYR A 52 -3.50 -4.26 6.83
C TYR A 52 -3.09 -2.78 6.77
N LEU A 53 -2.63 -2.31 5.61
CA LEU A 53 -2.24 -0.93 5.40
C LEU A 53 -3.45 0.00 5.19
N GLY A 54 -4.62 -0.53 4.81
CA GLY A 54 -5.81 0.24 4.49
C GLY A 54 -5.71 0.93 3.13
N ILE A 55 -5.03 0.29 2.17
CA ILE A 55 -4.89 0.77 0.79
C ILE A 55 -5.70 -0.11 -0.15
N ASP A 56 -5.88 0.35 -1.39
CA ASP A 56 -6.62 -0.41 -2.39
C ASP A 56 -5.89 -1.73 -2.75
N ARG A 57 -6.65 -2.83 -2.82
CA ARG A 57 -6.09 -4.15 -3.14
C ARG A 57 -5.54 -4.21 -4.57
N ALA A 58 -6.20 -3.55 -5.53
CA ALA A 58 -5.78 -3.58 -6.91
C ALA A 58 -4.46 -2.83 -7.11
N GLU A 59 -4.21 -1.74 -6.38
CA GLU A 59 -2.92 -1.05 -6.38
C GLU A 59 -1.76 -2.02 -6.09
N LEU A 60 -1.88 -2.81 -5.02
CA LEU A 60 -0.80 -3.69 -4.60
C LEU A 60 -0.71 -4.98 -5.43
N LEU A 61 -1.85 -5.50 -5.90
CA LEU A 61 -1.88 -6.62 -6.85
C LEU A 61 -1.22 -6.26 -8.18
N ILE A 62 -1.48 -5.05 -8.70
CA ILE A 62 -0.85 -4.57 -9.93
C ILE A 62 0.66 -4.38 -9.71
N ALA A 63 1.07 -3.84 -8.55
CA ALA A 63 2.49 -3.75 -8.22
C ALA A 63 3.18 -5.12 -8.18
N ALA A 64 2.55 -6.12 -7.57
CA ALA A 64 3.06 -7.50 -7.54
C ALA A 64 3.11 -8.11 -8.95
N ALA A 65 2.06 -7.91 -9.76
CA ALA A 65 2.00 -8.40 -11.13
C ALA A 65 3.08 -7.75 -12.03
N MET A 66 3.30 -6.45 -11.89
CA MET A 66 4.36 -5.73 -12.58
C MET A 66 5.75 -6.24 -12.18
N ALA A 67 5.98 -6.48 -10.89
CA ALA A 67 7.28 -6.91 -10.39
C ALA A 67 7.73 -8.28 -10.94
N ARG A 68 6.78 -9.20 -11.18
CA ARG A 68 7.04 -10.51 -11.81
C ARG A 68 7.02 -10.51 -13.34
N SER A 69 6.66 -9.40 -13.97
CA SER A 69 6.46 -9.31 -15.42
C SER A 69 7.60 -8.56 -16.10
N GLU A 70 7.88 -8.95 -17.34
CA GLU A 70 8.87 -8.34 -18.23
C GLU A 70 8.25 -8.03 -19.60
N GLY A 71 8.98 -7.26 -20.43
CA GLY A 71 8.59 -6.93 -21.80
C GLY A 71 7.16 -6.38 -21.93
N GLU A 72 6.46 -6.80 -23.00
CA GLU A 72 5.10 -6.36 -23.32
C GLU A 72 4.10 -6.62 -22.20
N THR A 73 4.27 -7.71 -21.44
CA THR A 73 3.40 -8.03 -20.29
C THR A 73 3.50 -6.95 -19.21
N ARG A 74 4.72 -6.49 -18.91
CA ARG A 74 4.94 -5.40 -17.95
C ARG A 74 4.35 -4.08 -18.46
N GLU A 75 4.47 -3.82 -19.76
CA GLU A 75 3.89 -2.63 -20.39
C GLU A 75 2.36 -2.65 -20.31
N ALA A 76 1.72 -3.79 -20.54
CA ALA A 76 0.27 -3.95 -20.40
C ALA A 76 -0.20 -3.65 -18.97
N TRP A 77 0.50 -4.17 -17.96
CA TRP A 77 0.20 -3.85 -16.55
C TRP A 77 0.42 -2.37 -16.23
N THR A 78 1.47 -1.77 -16.78
CA THR A 78 1.75 -0.34 -16.62
C THR A 78 0.63 0.51 -17.23
N ALA A 79 0.12 0.13 -18.40
CA ALA A 79 -1.01 0.80 -19.03
C ALA A 79 -2.30 0.63 -18.22
N ALA A 80 -2.56 -0.56 -17.68
CA ALA A 80 -3.70 -0.81 -16.79
C ALA A 80 -3.64 0.06 -15.53
N ALA A 81 -2.47 0.13 -14.88
CA ALA A 81 -2.25 0.98 -13.70
C ALA A 81 -2.61 2.46 -13.97
N ARG A 82 -2.17 2.99 -15.13
CA ARG A 82 -2.44 4.37 -15.55
C ARG A 82 -3.95 4.62 -15.75
N ARG A 83 -4.66 3.67 -16.36
CA ARG A 83 -6.11 3.78 -16.59
C ARG A 83 -6.92 3.76 -15.31
N MET A 84 -6.46 3.01 -14.30
CA MET A 84 -7.12 2.94 -13.00
C MET A 84 -6.86 4.16 -12.11
N GLY A 85 -6.11 5.16 -12.58
CA GLY A 85 -5.79 6.33 -11.77
C GLY A 85 -4.90 5.97 -10.57
N ILE A 86 -4.22 4.83 -10.60
CA ILE A 86 -3.20 4.44 -9.61
C ILE A 86 -1.94 5.26 -9.94
N ALA A 87 -2.05 6.58 -9.76
CA ALA A 87 -0.92 7.47 -9.73
C ALA A 87 -0.03 7.02 -8.57
N ALA A 88 1.28 6.94 -8.80
CA ALA A 88 2.24 6.56 -7.77
C ALA A 88 1.96 7.40 -6.52
N SER A 89 1.35 6.79 -5.52
CA SER A 89 0.96 7.42 -4.27
C SER A 89 2.26 7.73 -3.53
N VAL A 90 2.82 8.91 -3.81
CA VAL A 90 3.75 9.56 -2.90
C VAL A 90 2.98 9.68 -1.59
N LEU A 91 3.54 9.14 -0.52
CA LEU A 91 3.00 9.17 0.82
C LEU A 91 2.68 10.63 1.22
N LEU A 92 1.48 11.10 0.91
CA LEU A 92 0.83 12.13 1.71
C LEU A 92 0.30 11.41 2.94
N SER A 93 1.16 11.29 3.94
CA SER A 93 0.74 11.25 5.34
C SER A 93 0.01 12.55 5.68
N ALA A 94 -1.16 12.77 5.07
CA ALA A 94 -2.09 13.83 5.41
C ALA A 94 -2.96 13.32 6.57
N LYS A 95 -2.35 13.24 7.76
CA LYS A 95 -3.09 13.68 8.93
C LYS A 95 -3.30 15.18 8.75
N ILE A 96 -4.38 15.63 8.11
CA ILE A 96 -5.00 16.96 8.15
C ILE A 96 -6.10 16.92 7.08
N LEU A 97 -7.34 16.63 7.48
CA LEU A 97 -8.49 17.51 7.28
C LEU A 97 -9.74 16.86 7.90
N THR A 98 -9.83 16.90 9.22
CA THR A 98 -11.14 17.01 9.88
C THR A 98 -11.31 18.47 10.28
N PRO A 99 -12.09 19.29 9.56
CA PRO A 99 -12.70 20.43 10.20
C PRO A 99 -13.86 19.89 11.04
N SER A 100 -13.56 19.57 12.30
CA SER A 100 -14.58 19.50 13.35
C SER A 100 -15.10 20.92 13.56
N ILE A 101 -16.12 21.32 12.82
CA ILE A 101 -16.88 22.54 13.10
C ILE A 101 -18.16 22.11 13.81
N SER A 102 -18.05 21.94 15.13
CA SER A 102 -19.18 21.95 16.04
C SER A 102 -18.90 23.02 17.09
N GLY A 103 -19.72 24.08 17.08
CA GLY A 103 -19.83 25.05 18.17
C GLY A 103 -19.24 26.44 17.89
N ALA A 104 -20.09 27.46 18.12
CA ALA A 104 -19.88 28.92 17.99
C ALA A 104 -19.99 29.42 16.54
N ILE A 105 -20.93 30.27 16.14
CA ILE A 105 -21.36 31.58 16.71
C ILE A 105 -22.78 31.81 16.10
N VAL A 106 -23.90 31.64 16.81
CA VAL A 106 -24.58 32.66 17.64
C VAL A 106 -24.07 34.08 17.37
N CYS A 107 -24.48 34.70 16.25
CA CYS A 107 -24.55 36.17 16.06
C CYS A 107 -25.18 36.49 14.68
N ILE A 108 -26.47 36.20 14.51
CA ILE A 108 -27.29 36.91 13.52
C ILE A 108 -28.46 37.53 14.30
N LEU A 109 -28.10 38.55 15.06
CA LEU A 109 -28.96 39.62 15.51
C LEU A 109 -28.43 40.87 14.81
N CYS A 110 -28.95 41.10 13.60
CA CYS A 110 -29.00 42.36 12.88
C CYS A 110 -30.28 42.28 12.03
#